data_AF-B3EQI8-F1
#
_entry.id   AF-B3EQI8-F1
#
_cell.length_a   1.000
_cell.length_b   1.000
_cell.length_c   1.000
_cell.angle_alpha   90.00
_cell.angle_beta   90.00
_cell.angle_gamma   90.00
#
_symmetry.space_group_name_H-M   'P 1'
#
loop_
_entity.id
_entity.type
_entity.pdbx_description
1 polymer ?
#
loop_
_entity_poly.entity_id
_entity_poly.type
_entity_poly.pdbx_seq_one_letter_code
_entity_poly.pdbx_strand_id
1 'polypeptide(L)'
;MQSHELFRVDYESFRNDKKTQYAVIRALEIIGEASKKVPIEVRDNYAVIPWRSITGMRDKLVHDYFGVDTEVVWNTASKKRIH
;
A
#
# COMPACT_ATOMS: atom_id res chain seq x y z
N MET A 1 17.45 -11.70 -20.02
CA MET A 1 17.91 -11.13 -18.73
C MET A 1 16.67 -10.80 -17.91
N GLN A 2 16.23 -11.75 -17.07
CA GLN A 2 14.98 -11.63 -16.30
C GLN A 2 15.19 -10.66 -15.13
N SER A 3 14.55 -9.50 -15.19
CA SER A 3 14.66 -8.43 -14.20
C SER A 3 13.64 -8.60 -13.07
N HIS A 4 14.16 -8.92 -11.89
CA HIS A 4 13.69 -8.51 -10.56
C HIS A 4 12.19 -8.71 -10.23
N GLU A 5 11.86 -9.92 -9.77
CA GLU A 5 10.70 -10.17 -8.91
C GLU A 5 11.00 -9.62 -7.51
N LEU A 6 10.52 -8.41 -7.19
CA LEU A 6 10.48 -7.92 -5.81
C LEU A 6 9.25 -8.42 -5.03
N PHE A 7 8.46 -9.30 -5.65
CA PHE A 7 7.54 -10.22 -4.98
C PHE A 7 7.60 -11.55 -5.75
N ARG A 8 8.08 -12.64 -5.13
CA ARG A 8 8.01 -14.02 -5.67
C ARG A 8 6.59 -14.61 -5.62
N VAL A 9 5.59 -13.77 -5.47
CA VAL A 9 4.21 -14.14 -5.22
C VAL A 9 3.41 -13.43 -6.29
N ASP A 10 2.72 -14.17 -7.14
CA ASP A 10 1.76 -13.59 -8.09
C ASP A 10 0.45 -13.20 -7.37
N TYR A 11 -0.43 -12.50 -8.07
CA TYR A 11 -1.69 -12.06 -7.49
C TYR A 11 -2.56 -13.21 -6.96
N GLU A 12 -2.64 -14.34 -7.66
CA GLU A 12 -3.45 -15.48 -7.23
C GLU A 12 -2.87 -16.12 -5.96
N SER A 13 -1.55 -16.26 -5.90
CA SER A 13 -0.85 -16.71 -4.69
C SER A 13 -1.10 -15.76 -3.51
N PHE A 14 -1.06 -14.45 -3.73
CA PHE A 14 -1.36 -13.44 -2.70
C PHE A 14 -2.83 -13.47 -2.26
N ARG A 15 -3.75 -13.58 -3.22
CA ARG A 15 -5.21 -13.61 -3.00
C ARG A 15 -5.65 -14.80 -2.14
N ASN A 16 -4.93 -15.92 -2.24
CA ASN A 16 -5.20 -17.12 -1.45
C ASN A 16 -4.43 -17.18 -0.12
N ASP A 17 -3.45 -16.30 0.12
CA ASP A 17 -2.70 -16.21 1.37
C ASP A 17 -3.20 -15.08 2.28
N LYS A 18 -4.13 -15.42 3.17
CA LYS A 18 -4.70 -14.46 4.15
C LYS A 18 -3.67 -13.92 5.13
N LYS A 19 -2.66 -14.71 5.51
CA LYS A 19 -1.59 -14.25 6.42
C LYS A 19 -0.81 -13.12 5.77
N THR A 20 -0.43 -13.29 4.50
CA THR A 20 0.29 -12.28 3.73
C THR A 20 -0.59 -11.05 3.49
N GLN A 21 -1.87 -11.22 3.17
CA GLN A 21 -2.81 -10.09 3.07
C GLN A 21 -2.86 -9.26 4.36
N TYR A 22 -3.05 -9.90 5.53
CA TYR A 22 -3.08 -9.18 6.80
C TYR A 22 -1.76 -8.48 7.13
N ALA A 23 -0.62 -9.12 6.84
CA ALA A 23 0.68 -8.52 7.05
C ALA A 23 0.88 -7.25 6.18
N VAL A 24 0.49 -7.31 4.90
CA VAL A 24 0.58 -6.16 3.98
C VAL A 24 -0.36 -5.04 4.39
N ILE A 25 -1.63 -5.35 4.68
CA ILE A 25 -2.60 -4.36 5.18
C ILE A 25 -2.05 -3.65 6.40
N ARG A 26 -1.50 -4.40 7.37
CA ARG A 26 -0.93 -3.80 8.58
C ARG A 26 0.26 -2.89 8.29
N ALA A 27 1.13 -3.27 7.36
CA ALA A 27 2.25 -2.43 6.94
C ALA A 27 1.76 -1.12 6.30
N LEU A 28 0.76 -1.18 5.43
CA LEU A 28 0.15 -0.02 4.79
C LEU A 28 -0.50 0.93 5.80
N GLU A 29 -1.19 0.41 6.81
CA GLU A 29 -1.72 1.22 7.92
C GLU A 29 -0.62 1.98 8.67
N ILE A 30 0.47 1.28 9.02
CA ILE A 30 1.60 1.87 9.74
C ILE A 30 2.24 3.00 8.92
N ILE A 31 2.41 2.80 7.62
CA ILE A 31 2.93 3.83 6.70
C ILE A 31 2.00 5.05 6.65
N GLY A 32 0.69 4.83 6.57
CA GLY A 32 -0.30 5.90 6.57
C GLY A 32 -0.26 6.74 7.85
N GLU A 33 -0.20 6.08 9.01
CA GLU A 33 -0.10 6.75 10.31
C GLU A 33 1.24 7.48 10.50
N ALA A 34 2.35 6.88 10.07
CA ALA A 34 3.65 7.55 10.07
C ALA A 34 3.64 8.82 9.20
N SER A 35 3.00 8.74 8.03
CA SER A 35 2.89 9.86 7.09
C SER A 35 2.08 11.03 7.65
N LYS A 36 1.10 10.79 8.53
CA LYS A 36 0.36 11.85 9.24
C LYS A 36 1.25 12.64 10.20
N LYS A 37 2.30 12.01 10.75
CA LYS A 37 3.24 12.63 11.69
C LYS A 37 4.31 13.47 10.99
N VAL A 38 4.40 13.41 9.66
CA VAL A 38 5.34 14.25 8.91
C VAL A 38 4.88 15.71 9.00
N PRO A 39 5.76 16.66 9.38
CA PRO A 39 5.41 18.08 9.43
C PRO A 39 4.85 18.59 8.10
N ILE A 40 3.94 19.56 8.17
CA ILE A 40 3.31 20.12 6.96
C ILE A 40 4.35 20.75 6.02
N GLU A 41 5.32 21.48 6.58
CA GLU A 41 6.42 22.11 5.85
C GLU A 41 7.23 21.10 5.02
N VAL A 42 7.46 19.90 5.57
CA VAL A 42 8.14 18.82 4.85
C VAL A 42 7.24 18.28 3.74
N ARG A 43 5.94 18.10 4.01
CA ARG A 43 5.01 17.61 2.99
C ARG A 43 4.87 18.59 1.82
N ASP A 44 4.88 19.88 2.10
CA ASP A 44 4.79 20.94 1.10
C ASP A 44 6.07 21.00 0.24
N ASN A 45 7.25 20.85 0.87
CA ASN A 45 8.52 20.77 0.15
C ASN A 45 8.66 19.52 -0.74
N TYR A 46 7.90 18.46 -0.44
CA TYR A 46 7.87 17.22 -1.22
C TYR A 46 6.48 16.94 -1.79
N ALA A 47 5.85 17.94 -2.43
CA ALA A 47 4.50 17.83 -2.98
C ALA A 47 4.33 16.78 -4.09
N VAL A 48 5.42 16.29 -4.69
CA VAL A 48 5.41 15.15 -5.64
C VAL A 48 4.97 13.84 -4.97
N ILE A 49 5.16 13.71 -3.66
CA ILE A 49 4.70 12.56 -2.90
C ILE A 49 3.19 12.73 -2.64
N PRO A 50 2.36 11.72 -2.92
CA PRO A 50 0.91 11.82 -2.77
C PRO A 50 0.49 11.67 -1.29
N TRP A 51 0.90 12.60 -0.43
CA TRP A 51 0.72 12.54 1.02
C TRP A 51 -0.72 12.27 1.44
N ARG A 52 -1.70 12.96 0.84
CA ARG A 52 -3.13 12.78 1.12
C ARG A 52 -3.58 11.34 0.86
N SER A 53 -3.13 10.74 -0.23
CA SER A 53 -3.46 9.36 -0.59
C SER A 53 -2.83 8.36 0.39
N ILE A 54 -1.62 8.62 0.88
CA ILE A 54 -0.93 7.78 1.86
C ILE A 54 -1.61 7.86 3.23
N THR A 55 -1.95 9.07 3.69
CA THR A 55 -2.60 9.26 5.00
C THR A 55 -4.03 8.73 5.05
N GLY A 56 -4.74 8.73 3.91
CA GLY A 56 -6.10 8.18 3.77
C GLY A 56 -6.14 6.68 3.43
N MET A 57 -4.98 6.00 3.44
CA MET A 57 -4.89 4.60 3.03
C MET A 57 -5.66 3.67 3.98
N ARG A 58 -5.66 3.96 5.28
CA ARG A 58 -6.47 3.23 6.26
C ARG A 58 -7.96 3.25 5.90
N ASP A 59 -8.49 4.41 5.53
CA ASP A 59 -9.91 4.56 5.22
C ASP A 59 -10.26 3.71 3.99
N LYS A 60 -9.36 3.62 3.00
CA LYS A 60 -9.54 2.76 1.83
C LYS A 60 -9.42 1.26 2.13
N LEU A 61 -8.63 0.88 3.13
CA LEU A 61 -8.39 -0.53 3.48
C LEU A 61 -9.43 -1.09 4.45
N VAL A 62 -10.02 -0.24 5.31
CA VAL A 62 -10.94 -0.66 6.36
C VAL A 62 -12.41 -0.62 5.92
N HIS A 63 -12.77 0.21 4.93
CA HIS A 63 -14.17 0.43 4.58
C HIS A 63 -14.91 -0.81 4.07
N ASP A 64 -14.18 -1.84 3.61
CA ASP A 64 -14.75 -3.10 3.21
C ASP A 64 -14.18 -4.25 4.03
N TYR A 65 -14.23 -4.25 5.37
CA TYR A 65 -13.79 -5.42 6.16
C TYR A 65 -14.52 -6.75 5.77
N PHE A 66 -15.61 -6.67 4.99
CA PHE A 66 -16.30 -7.79 4.33
C PHE A 66 -15.93 -8.01 2.85
N GLY A 67 -15.14 -7.13 2.24
CA GLY A 67 -14.77 -7.15 0.84
C GLY A 67 -13.52 -6.30 0.54
N VAL A 68 -12.48 -6.35 1.39
CA VAL A 68 -11.23 -5.64 1.13
C VAL A 68 -10.84 -6.02 -0.27
N ASP A 69 -10.80 -5.03 -1.17
CA ASP A 69 -10.42 -5.28 -2.53
C ASP A 69 -8.96 -5.72 -2.50
N THR A 70 -8.79 -7.03 -2.50
CA THR A 70 -7.48 -7.70 -2.40
C THR A 70 -6.62 -7.29 -3.59
N GLU A 71 -7.26 -6.89 -4.69
CA GLU A 71 -6.64 -6.28 -5.86
C GLU A 71 -6.12 -4.88 -5.54
N VAL A 72 -6.84 -4.04 -4.79
CA VAL A 72 -6.34 -2.72 -4.35
C VAL A 72 -5.14 -2.86 -3.43
N VAL A 73 -5.18 -3.79 -2.46
CA VAL A 73 -4.02 -4.06 -1.58
C VAL A 73 -2.82 -4.53 -2.39
N TRP A 74 -3.04 -5.51 -3.26
CA TRP A 74 -2.02 -6.04 -4.17
C TRP A 74 -1.44 -4.94 -5.05
N ASN A 75 -2.27 -4.17 -5.75
CA ASN A 75 -1.86 -3.09 -6.64
C ASN A 75 -1.09 -2.00 -5.89
N THR A 76 -1.47 -1.69 -4.65
CA THR A 76 -0.76 -0.71 -3.82
C THR A 76 0.63 -1.21 -3.43
N ALA A 77 0.77 -2.49 -3.09
CA ALA A 77 2.04 -3.09 -2.67
C ALA A 77 2.96 -3.48 -3.85
N SER A 78 2.39 -3.78 -5.02
CA SER A 78 3.11 -4.38 -6.16
C SER A 78 3.31 -3.42 -7.34
N LYS A 79 2.65 -2.25 -7.38
CA LYS A 79 2.78 -1.33 -8.51
C LYS A 79 4.25 -0.97 -8.74
N LYS A 80 4.79 -1.52 -9.83
CA LYS A 80 6.03 -1.06 -10.47
C LYS A 80 5.92 0.44 -10.69
N ARG A 81 6.97 1.18 -10.31
CA ARG A 81 7.18 2.56 -10.76
C ARG A 81 7.20 2.57 -12.29
N ILE A 82 6.08 2.88 -12.91
CA ILE A 82 6.04 3.22 -14.33
C ILE A 82 6.67 4.63 -14.39
N HIS A 83 7.88 4.72 -14.94
CA HIS A 83 8.42 5.96 -15.47
C HIS A 83 8.04 6.00 -16.94
#